data_AF-U4VDD0-F1
#
_entry.id   AF-U4VDD0-F1
#
_cell.length_a   1.000
_cell.length_b   1.000
_cell.length_c   1.000
_cell.angle_alpha   90.00
_cell.angle_beta   90.00
_cell.angle_gamma   90.00
#
_symmetry.space_group_name_H-M   'P 1'
#
loop_
_entity.id
_entity.type
_entity.pdbx_description
1 polymer ?
#
loop_
_entity_poly.entity_id
_entity_poly.type
_entity_poly.pdbx_seq_one_letter_code
_entity_poly.pdbx_strand_id
1 'polypeptide(L)'
;MDEIQKTEQSDNGSQAFRRTALHDMLVNHLRDMIIEGQLEPGTRLHEGQLGEQLGGVSRTPLREAIKYLASEGLVELVPSRGAVVKRFSATDVKDMLTVLRALEELAGKLACELATDREIGEVRALHDEMIERYKHSDRLQYYKLNQQIHLAIVRLARNPTLADIHQMLQTRLKRIRFVGGHEARRNGPQPSPSMKK
;
A
#
# COMPACT_ATOMS: atom_id res chain seq x y z
N MET A 1 -3.63 40.26 36.50
CA MET A 1 -2.59 39.25 36.20
C MET A 1 -3.28 38.15 35.40
N ASP A 2 -3.59 38.36 34.12
CA ASP A 2 -4.33 37.38 33.29
C ASP A 2 -4.08 37.59 31.78
N GLU A 3 -2.82 37.79 31.37
CA GLU A 3 -2.46 37.95 29.95
C GLU A 3 -1.44 36.93 29.42
N ILE A 4 -1.08 35.90 30.20
CA ILE A 4 -0.02 34.95 29.81
C ILE A 4 -0.57 33.63 29.19
N GLN A 5 -1.86 33.33 29.29
CA GLN A 5 -2.40 32.02 28.88
C GLN A 5 -2.88 31.91 27.41
N LYS A 6 -2.86 32.98 26.60
CA LYS A 6 -3.43 32.95 25.24
C LYS A 6 -2.45 32.59 24.12
N THR A 7 -1.15 32.46 24.41
CA THR A 7 -0.09 32.26 23.40
C THR A 7 0.37 30.80 23.27
N GLU A 8 0.14 29.95 24.27
CA GLU A 8 0.64 28.56 24.27
C GLU A 8 -0.27 27.56 23.51
N GLN A 9 -1.56 27.87 23.35
CA GLN A 9 -2.52 26.96 22.70
C GLN A 9 -2.38 26.91 21.17
N SER A 10 -1.90 27.98 20.53
CA SER A 10 -1.72 28.03 19.06
C SER A 10 -0.47 27.29 18.58
N ASP A 11 0.62 27.31 19.36
CA ASP A 11 1.89 26.67 19.01
C ASP A 11 1.84 25.14 19.21
N ASN A 12 1.11 24.67 20.23
CA ASN A 12 0.95 23.23 20.49
C ASN A 12 0.13 22.53 19.38
N GLY A 13 -0.87 23.22 18.82
CA GLY A 13 -1.60 22.75 17.63
C GLY A 13 -0.68 22.60 16.42
N SER A 14 0.11 23.64 16.10
CA SER A 14 1.06 23.61 14.97
C SER A 14 2.10 22.51 15.10
N GLN A 15 2.62 22.27 16.31
CA GLN A 15 3.57 21.19 16.59
C GLN A 15 2.94 19.80 16.46
N ALA A 16 1.71 19.61 16.95
CA ALA A 16 0.98 18.36 16.79
C ALA A 16 0.70 18.06 15.31
N PHE A 17 0.24 19.04 14.53
CA PHE A 17 0.03 18.89 13.08
C PHE A 17 1.33 18.52 12.35
N ARG A 18 2.46 19.15 12.70
CA ARG A 18 3.77 18.80 12.12
C ARG A 18 4.20 17.37 12.48
N ARG A 19 3.93 16.91 13.70
CA ARG A 19 4.23 15.53 14.12
C ARG A 19 3.39 14.50 13.37
N THR A 20 2.09 14.74 13.20
CA THR A 20 1.22 13.86 12.40
C THR A 20 1.67 13.81 10.95
N ALA A 21 1.94 14.97 10.34
CA ALA A 21 2.45 15.03 8.97
C ALA A 21 3.79 14.29 8.82
N LEU A 22 4.71 14.43 9.78
CA LEU A 22 5.96 13.69 9.79
C LEU A 22 5.74 12.18 9.91
N HIS A 23 4.85 11.75 10.80
CA HIS A 23 4.50 10.34 10.96
C HIS A 23 3.94 9.76 9.66
N ASP A 24 2.96 10.43 9.04
CA ASP A 24 2.35 9.99 7.79
C ASP A 24 3.37 9.94 6.65
N MET A 25 4.25 10.94 6.55
CA MET A 25 5.35 10.93 5.59
C MET A 25 6.29 9.75 5.81
N LEU A 26 6.67 9.47 7.06
CA LEU A 26 7.55 8.33 7.39
C LEU A 26 6.88 6.99 7.08
N VAL A 27 5.61 6.83 7.45
CA VAL A 27 4.83 5.64 7.14
C VAL A 27 4.77 5.41 5.63
N ASN A 28 4.43 6.45 4.86
CA ASN A 28 4.36 6.36 3.41
C ASN A 28 5.71 6.01 2.78
N HIS A 29 6.78 6.69 3.21
CA HIS A 29 8.11 6.46 2.67
C HIS A 29 8.62 5.04 2.98
N LEU A 30 8.51 4.59 4.24
CA LEU A 30 8.88 3.23 4.62
C LEU A 30 8.02 2.17 3.91
N ARG A 31 6.71 2.45 3.71
CA ARG A 31 5.83 1.57 2.94
C ARG A 31 6.32 1.43 1.50
N ASP A 32 6.69 2.54 0.86
CA ASP A 32 7.21 2.53 -0.51
C ASP A 32 8.51 1.74 -0.60
N MET A 33 9.46 1.96 0.31
CA MET A 33 10.70 1.18 0.40
C MET A 33 10.43 -0.34 0.54
N ILE A 34 9.41 -0.73 1.31
CA ILE A 34 9.01 -2.14 1.50
C ILE A 34 8.33 -2.71 0.24
N ILE A 35 7.46 -1.93 -0.42
CA ILE A 35 6.72 -2.35 -1.62
C ILE A 35 7.68 -2.48 -2.82
N GLU A 36 8.59 -1.52 -2.97
CA GLU A 36 9.58 -1.47 -4.05
C GLU A 36 10.75 -2.46 -3.83
N GLY A 37 10.81 -3.11 -2.67
CA GLY A 37 11.83 -4.11 -2.36
C GLY A 37 13.18 -3.52 -1.96
N GLN A 38 13.28 -2.20 -1.74
CA GLN A 38 14.46 -1.59 -1.12
C GLN A 38 14.69 -2.16 0.30
N LEU A 39 13.58 -2.48 0.99
CA LEU A 39 13.57 -3.27 2.22
C LEU A 39 13.04 -4.67 1.92
N GLU A 40 13.95 -5.63 1.72
CA GLU A 40 13.62 -7.00 1.31
C GLU A 40 12.85 -7.79 2.38
N PRO A 41 12.01 -8.79 2.00
CA PRO A 41 11.34 -9.67 2.97
C PRO A 41 12.33 -10.38 3.91
N GLY A 42 12.09 -10.28 5.22
CA GLY A 42 12.96 -10.81 6.27
C GLY A 42 14.04 -9.82 6.76
N THR A 43 14.16 -8.65 6.13
CA THR A 43 15.05 -7.59 6.59
C THR A 43 14.61 -7.08 7.95
N ARG A 44 15.56 -6.94 8.87
CA ARG A 44 15.33 -6.33 10.18
C ARG A 44 15.35 -4.80 10.05
N LEU A 45 14.34 -4.13 10.59
CA LEU A 45 14.23 -2.67 10.59
C LEU A 45 14.96 -2.09 11.80
N HIS A 46 16.14 -1.53 11.57
CA HIS A 46 16.93 -0.87 12.60
C HIS A 46 16.61 0.63 12.67
N GLU A 47 15.86 1.05 13.70
CA GLU A 47 15.42 2.45 13.89
C GLU A 47 16.57 3.47 13.77
N GLY A 48 17.75 3.17 14.33
CA GLY A 48 18.91 4.07 14.26
C GLY A 48 19.44 4.27 12.84
N GLN A 49 19.63 3.16 12.11
CA GLN A 49 20.14 3.20 10.73
C GLN A 49 19.15 3.85 9.78
N LEU A 50 17.86 3.53 9.93
CA LEU A 50 16.79 4.19 9.16
C LEU A 50 16.72 5.68 9.48
N GLY A 51 16.92 6.07 10.74
CA GLY A 51 16.97 7.46 11.16
C GLY A 51 18.06 8.25 10.46
N GLU A 52 19.26 7.69 10.38
CA GLU A 52 20.39 8.28 9.67
C GLU A 52 20.12 8.40 8.16
N GLN A 53 19.60 7.33 7.53
CA GLN A 53 19.27 7.32 6.11
C GLN A 53 18.20 8.35 5.72
N LEU A 54 17.25 8.61 6.62
CA LEU A 54 16.12 9.51 6.38
C LEU A 54 16.40 10.97 6.80
N GLY A 55 17.67 11.35 6.89
CA GLY A 55 18.06 12.74 7.17
C GLY A 55 18.05 13.10 8.65
N GLY A 56 18.37 12.15 9.54
CA GLY A 56 18.51 12.39 10.98
C GLY A 56 17.21 12.28 11.78
N VAL A 57 16.28 11.45 11.33
CA VAL A 57 15.01 11.21 12.03
C VAL A 57 15.26 10.44 13.33
N SER A 58 14.67 10.90 14.44
CA SER A 58 14.85 10.24 15.74
C SER A 58 14.11 8.90 15.83
N ARG A 59 14.47 8.08 16.82
CA ARG A 59 13.94 6.71 16.97
C ARG A 59 12.44 6.65 17.25
N THR A 60 11.91 7.60 18.02
CA THR A 60 10.49 7.61 18.44
C THR A 60 9.51 7.66 17.25
N PRO A 61 9.57 8.65 16.34
CA PRO A 61 8.65 8.69 15.19
C PRO A 61 8.83 7.49 14.26
N LEU A 62 10.05 6.97 14.12
CA LEU A 62 10.32 5.74 13.37
C LEU A 62 9.65 4.51 13.99
N ARG A 63 9.74 4.37 15.32
CA ARG A 63 9.08 3.27 16.03
C ARG A 63 7.58 3.29 15.82
N GLU A 64 6.96 4.46 15.90
CA GLU A 64 5.52 4.58 15.68
C GLU A 64 5.16 4.25 14.22
N ALA A 65 5.94 4.74 13.24
CA ALA A 65 5.72 4.39 11.85
C ALA A 65 5.86 2.87 11.60
N ILE A 66 6.87 2.23 12.21
CA ILE A 66 7.09 0.78 12.13
C ILE A 66 5.93 0.00 12.78
N LYS A 67 5.42 0.45 13.93
CA LYS A 67 4.24 -0.16 14.57
C LYS A 67 3.00 -0.04 13.69
N TYR A 68 2.83 1.09 13.03
CA TYR A 68 1.74 1.27 12.07
C TYR A 68 1.88 0.31 10.88
N LEU A 69 3.07 0.17 10.31
CA LEU A 69 3.32 -0.83 9.25
C LEU A 69 3.13 -2.28 9.73
N ALA A 70 3.29 -2.53 11.03
CA ALA A 70 2.98 -3.81 11.63
C ALA A 70 1.47 -4.06 11.75
N SER A 71 0.67 -3.05 12.07
CA SER A 71 -0.81 -3.17 12.03
C SER A 71 -1.32 -3.37 10.61
N GLU A 72 -0.67 -2.75 9.61
CA GLU A 72 -0.91 -3.03 8.20
C GLU A 72 -0.42 -4.41 7.76
N GLY A 73 0.34 -5.14 8.59
CA GLY A 73 0.85 -6.48 8.31
C GLY A 73 1.99 -6.51 7.28
N LEU A 74 2.61 -5.38 6.97
CA LEU A 74 3.82 -5.31 6.13
C LEU A 74 5.09 -5.63 6.93
N VAL A 75 5.03 -5.40 8.24
CA VAL A 75 6.07 -5.69 9.22
C VAL A 75 5.53 -6.68 10.25
N GLU A 76 6.39 -7.52 10.80
CA GLU A 76 6.12 -8.35 11.96
C GLU A 76 7.01 -7.92 13.13
N LEU A 77 6.44 -7.84 14.33
CA LEU A 77 7.18 -7.56 15.56
C LEU A 77 7.54 -8.89 16.22
N VAL A 78 8.80 -9.28 16.11
CA VAL A 78 9.29 -10.58 16.60
C VAL A 78 9.97 -10.40 17.97
N PRO A 79 9.60 -11.20 19.00
CA PRO A 79 10.27 -11.18 20.29
C PRO A 79 11.78 -11.31 20.15
N SER A 80 12.56 -10.49 20.88
CA SER A 80 14.03 -10.45 20.87
C SER A 80 14.70 -10.04 19.55
N ARG A 81 14.00 -10.12 18.41
CA ARG A 81 14.50 -9.76 17.07
C ARG A 81 14.00 -8.39 16.59
N GLY A 82 12.98 -7.83 17.23
CA GLY A 82 12.43 -6.52 16.88
C GLY A 82 11.57 -6.56 15.61
N ALA A 83 11.49 -5.42 14.91
CA ALA A 83 10.68 -5.30 13.70
C ALA A 83 11.38 -5.92 12.49
N VAL A 84 10.65 -6.76 11.76
CA VAL A 84 11.13 -7.47 10.55
C VAL A 84 10.12 -7.28 9.43
N VAL A 85 10.60 -7.05 8.21
CA VAL A 85 9.74 -6.95 7.05
C VAL A 85 9.10 -8.32 6.76
N LYS A 86 7.77 -8.42 6.76
CA LYS A 86 7.04 -9.69 6.67
C LYS A 86 7.37 -10.47 5.39
N ARG A 87 7.45 -11.80 5.45
CA ARG A 87 7.48 -12.67 4.26
C ARG A 87 6.10 -13.30 4.06
N PHE A 88 5.52 -13.12 2.87
CA PHE A 88 4.23 -13.73 2.52
C PHE A 88 4.45 -15.04 1.76
N SER A 89 3.75 -16.09 2.19
CA SER A 89 3.67 -17.38 1.51
C SER A 89 2.60 -17.38 0.41
N ALA A 90 2.62 -18.38 -0.46
CA ALA A 90 1.56 -18.57 -1.46
C ALA A 90 0.17 -18.76 -0.82
N THR A 91 0.11 -19.40 0.35
CA THR A 91 -1.11 -19.56 1.14
C THR A 91 -1.64 -18.21 1.62
N ASP A 92 -0.76 -17.34 2.16
CA ASP A 92 -1.16 -15.98 2.57
C ASP A 92 -1.79 -15.21 1.40
N VAL A 93 -1.21 -15.31 0.21
CA VAL A 93 -1.75 -14.67 -1.01
C VAL A 93 -3.14 -15.19 -1.33
N LYS A 94 -3.31 -16.52 -1.32
CA LYS A 94 -4.58 -17.18 -1.63
C LYS A 94 -5.68 -16.76 -0.64
N ASP A 95 -5.35 -16.73 0.65
CA ASP A 95 -6.30 -16.38 1.70
C ASP A 95 -6.71 -14.90 1.60
N MET A 96 -5.74 -14.01 1.37
CA MET A 96 -6.02 -12.59 1.11
C MET A 96 -6.91 -12.38 -0.12
N LEU A 97 -6.63 -13.08 -1.23
CA LEU A 97 -7.46 -13.00 -2.43
C LEU A 97 -8.88 -13.53 -2.21
N THR A 98 -9.04 -14.53 -1.34
CA THR A 98 -10.35 -15.08 -0.99
C THR A 98 -11.20 -14.05 -0.24
N VAL A 99 -10.61 -13.39 0.77
CA VAL A 99 -11.29 -12.31 1.50
C VAL A 99 -11.55 -11.11 0.59
N LEU A 100 -10.58 -10.73 -0.24
CA LEU A 100 -10.72 -9.61 -1.17
C LEU A 100 -11.91 -9.80 -2.12
N ARG A 101 -12.10 -11.01 -2.65
CA ARG A 101 -13.26 -11.34 -3.49
C ARG A 101 -14.58 -11.09 -2.78
N ALA A 102 -14.71 -11.51 -1.51
CA ALA A 102 -15.94 -11.30 -0.75
C ALA A 102 -16.20 -9.81 -0.49
N LEU A 103 -15.14 -9.03 -0.21
CA LEU A 103 -15.26 -7.57 -0.04
C LEU A 103 -15.67 -6.89 -1.35
N GLU A 104 -15.09 -7.27 -2.48
CA GLU A 104 -15.40 -6.70 -3.78
C GLU A 104 -16.80 -7.10 -4.27
N GLU A 105 -17.26 -8.31 -3.96
CA GLU A 105 -18.65 -8.72 -4.23
C GLU A 105 -19.64 -7.87 -3.44
N LEU A 106 -19.40 -7.65 -2.14
CA LEU A 106 -20.22 -6.78 -1.32
C LEU A 106 -20.17 -5.33 -1.83
N ALA A 107 -18.99 -4.83 -2.20
CA ALA A 107 -18.84 -3.51 -2.78
C ALA A 107 -19.63 -3.35 -4.08
N GLY A 108 -19.60 -4.36 -4.96
CA GLY A 108 -20.37 -4.36 -6.20
C GLY A 108 -21.88 -4.28 -5.94
N LYS A 109 -22.40 -5.07 -4.99
CA LYS A 109 -23.82 -5.03 -4.60
C LYS A 109 -24.23 -3.64 -4.09
N LEU A 110 -23.47 -3.10 -3.15
CA LEU A 110 -23.73 -1.76 -2.58
C LEU A 110 -23.60 -0.65 -3.64
N ALA A 111 -22.61 -0.74 -4.53
CA ALA A 111 -22.44 0.22 -5.61
C ALA A 111 -23.64 0.22 -6.56
N CYS A 112 -24.21 -0.94 -6.90
CA CYS A 112 -25.42 -1.02 -7.72
C CYS A 112 -26.64 -0.35 -7.06
N GLU A 113 -26.73 -0.36 -5.72
CA GLU A 113 -27.84 0.25 -4.98
C GLU A 113 -27.67 1.77 -4.81
N LEU A 114 -26.42 2.25 -4.72
CA LEU A 114 -26.10 3.60 -4.26
C LEU A 114 -25.55 4.52 -5.36
N ALA A 115 -24.88 3.98 -6.36
CA ALA A 115 -24.22 4.77 -7.38
C ALA A 115 -25.21 5.41 -8.35
N THR A 116 -24.87 6.60 -8.82
CA THR A 116 -25.57 7.26 -9.92
C THR A 116 -25.11 6.72 -11.26
N ASP A 117 -25.94 6.88 -12.31
CA ASP A 117 -25.57 6.51 -13.68
C ASP A 117 -24.27 7.21 -14.15
N ARG A 118 -24.05 8.45 -13.69
CA ARG A 118 -22.83 9.21 -13.97
C ARG A 118 -21.61 8.52 -13.38
N GLU A 119 -21.67 8.15 -12.11
CA GLU A 119 -20.58 7.44 -11.41
C GLU A 119 -20.31 6.06 -12.03
N ILE A 120 -21.36 5.33 -12.43
CA ILE A 120 -21.21 4.06 -13.16
C ILE A 120 -20.55 4.29 -14.53
N GLY A 121 -20.91 5.38 -15.22
CA GLY A 121 -20.28 5.81 -16.46
C GLY A 121 -18.78 6.06 -16.32
N GLU A 122 -18.34 6.66 -15.21
CA GLU A 122 -16.91 6.87 -14.91
C GLU A 122 -16.16 5.53 -14.76
N VAL A 123 -16.75 4.55 -14.07
CA VAL A 123 -16.16 3.21 -13.94
C VAL A 123 -16.08 2.49 -15.28
N ARG A 124 -17.12 2.62 -16.12
CA ARG A 124 -17.14 2.07 -17.49
C ARG A 124 -16.04 2.68 -18.36
N ALA A 125 -15.83 4.00 -18.28
CA ALA A 125 -14.76 4.66 -19.02
C ALA A 125 -13.37 4.10 -18.66
N LEU A 126 -13.11 3.85 -17.36
CA LEU A 126 -11.87 3.21 -16.91
C LEU A 126 -11.72 1.78 -17.46
N HIS A 127 -12.83 1.02 -17.50
CA HIS A 127 -12.85 -0.32 -18.08
C HIS A 127 -12.56 -0.30 -19.58
N ASP A 128 -13.19 0.61 -20.33
CA ASP A 128 -12.99 0.71 -21.78
C ASP A 128 -11.54 1.08 -22.11
N GLU A 129 -10.95 2.01 -21.35
CA GLU A 129 -9.51 2.29 -21.46
C GLU A 129 -8.66 1.05 -21.14
N MET A 130 -9.01 0.29 -20.09
CA MET A 130 -8.30 -0.93 -19.70
C MET A 130 -8.30 -1.96 -20.83
N ILE A 131 -9.43 -2.13 -21.52
CA ILE A 131 -9.56 -3.02 -22.68
C ILE A 131 -8.67 -2.56 -23.83
N GLU A 132 -8.55 -1.25 -24.08
CA GLU A 132 -7.60 -0.74 -25.07
C GLU A 132 -6.14 -1.02 -24.68
N ARG A 133 -5.76 -0.85 -23.41
CA ARG A 133 -4.41 -1.23 -22.95
C ARG A 133 -4.14 -2.73 -23.12
N TYR A 134 -5.14 -3.58 -22.89
CA TYR A 134 -5.05 -5.02 -23.12
C TYR A 134 -4.77 -5.35 -24.59
N LYS A 135 -5.53 -4.74 -25.52
CA LYS A 135 -5.34 -4.95 -26.98
C LYS A 135 -3.94 -4.55 -27.45
N HIS A 136 -3.36 -3.51 -26.85
CA HIS A 136 -2.00 -3.05 -27.16
C HIS A 136 -0.91 -3.77 -26.37
N SER A 137 -1.24 -4.83 -25.60
CA SER A 137 -0.31 -5.57 -24.74
C SER A 137 0.43 -4.70 -23.71
N ASP A 138 -0.13 -3.55 -23.34
CA ASP A 138 0.40 -2.68 -22.28
C ASP A 138 -0.03 -3.22 -20.91
N ARG A 139 0.70 -4.25 -20.46
CA ARG A 139 0.42 -4.96 -19.21
C ARG A 139 0.48 -4.04 -17.98
N LEU A 140 1.36 -3.04 -17.99
CA LEU A 140 1.53 -2.14 -16.85
C LEU A 140 0.32 -1.23 -16.70
N GLN A 141 -0.12 -0.58 -17.79
CA GLN A 141 -1.28 0.29 -17.74
C GLN A 141 -2.58 -0.50 -17.55
N TYR A 142 -2.72 -1.67 -18.17
CA TYR A 142 -3.82 -2.58 -17.90
C TYR A 142 -3.97 -2.86 -16.41
N TYR A 143 -2.86 -3.22 -15.74
CA TYR A 143 -2.87 -3.51 -14.31
C TYR A 143 -3.23 -2.28 -13.46
N LYS A 144 -2.71 -1.10 -13.81
CA LYS A 144 -3.05 0.15 -13.11
C LYS A 144 -4.54 0.48 -13.21
N LEU A 145 -5.12 0.37 -14.41
CA LEU A 145 -6.54 0.62 -14.64
C LEU A 145 -7.42 -0.40 -13.93
N ASN A 146 -7.05 -1.69 -13.96
CA ASN A 146 -7.76 -2.72 -13.20
C ASN A 146 -7.86 -2.36 -11.71
N GLN A 147 -6.76 -1.92 -11.10
CA GLN A 147 -6.77 -1.50 -9.70
C GLN A 147 -7.62 -0.24 -9.46
N GLN A 148 -7.62 0.71 -10.39
CA GLN A 148 -8.48 1.89 -10.30
C GLN A 148 -9.97 1.53 -10.37
N ILE A 149 -10.35 0.56 -11.20
CA ILE A 149 -11.73 0.07 -11.31
C ILE A 149 -12.19 -0.54 -9.98
N HIS A 150 -11.42 -1.45 -9.39
CA HIS A 150 -11.78 -2.04 -8.09
C HIS A 150 -11.89 -0.97 -6.98
N LEU A 151 -10.96 -0.01 -6.93
CA LEU A 151 -11.04 1.11 -5.98
C LEU A 151 -12.25 2.00 -6.20
N ALA A 152 -12.63 2.25 -7.46
CA ALA A 152 -13.81 3.05 -7.79
C ALA A 152 -15.08 2.34 -7.32
N ILE A 153 -15.24 1.05 -7.59
CA ILE A 153 -16.39 0.25 -7.12
C ILE A 153 -16.49 0.26 -5.59
N VAL A 154 -15.36 0.05 -4.90
CA VAL A 154 -15.30 0.12 -3.42
C VAL A 154 -15.72 1.48 -2.88
N ARG A 155 -15.33 2.58 -3.55
CA ARG A 155 -15.76 3.94 -3.17
C ARG A 155 -17.26 4.13 -3.36
N LEU A 156 -17.82 3.61 -4.45
CA LEU A 156 -19.25 3.70 -4.76
C LEU A 156 -20.12 2.90 -3.79
N ALA A 157 -19.55 1.91 -3.10
CA ALA A 157 -20.22 1.20 -2.01
C ALA A 157 -20.52 2.09 -0.78
N ARG A 158 -19.92 3.29 -0.70
CA ARG A 158 -20.08 4.28 0.39
C ARG A 158 -19.96 3.66 1.79
N ASN A 159 -19.09 2.66 1.94
CA ASN A 159 -18.83 1.95 3.19
C ASN A 159 -17.36 2.14 3.58
N PRO A 160 -17.04 3.12 4.45
CA PRO A 160 -15.67 3.42 4.85
C PRO A 160 -14.93 2.21 5.44
N THR A 161 -15.59 1.43 6.29
CA THR A 161 -15.01 0.23 6.90
C THR A 161 -14.61 -0.81 5.86
N LEU A 162 -15.45 -1.03 4.84
CA LEU A 162 -15.11 -1.91 3.72
C LEU A 162 -13.89 -1.39 2.96
N ALA A 163 -13.87 -0.09 2.66
CA ALA A 163 -12.78 0.55 1.94
C ALA A 163 -11.44 0.42 2.68
N ASP A 164 -11.43 0.61 4.00
CA ASP A 164 -10.22 0.51 4.83
C ASP A 164 -9.65 -0.92 4.80
N ILE A 165 -10.50 -1.94 5.00
CA ILE A 165 -10.06 -3.34 4.98
C ILE A 165 -9.60 -3.75 3.58
N HIS A 166 -10.31 -3.33 2.53
CA HIS A 166 -9.92 -3.58 1.14
C HIS A 166 -8.56 -2.96 0.83
N GLN A 167 -8.34 -1.71 1.21
CA GLN A 167 -7.09 -0.99 0.98
C GLN A 167 -5.92 -1.64 1.72
N MET A 168 -6.13 -2.09 2.97
CA MET A 168 -5.12 -2.83 3.73
C MET A 168 -4.69 -4.12 3.00
N LEU A 169 -5.64 -4.92 2.51
CA LEU A 169 -5.33 -6.16 1.78
C LEU A 169 -4.66 -5.89 0.43
N GLN A 170 -5.11 -4.87 -0.30
CA GLN A 170 -4.49 -4.44 -1.57
C GLN A 170 -3.03 -4.02 -1.37
N THR A 171 -2.73 -3.28 -0.29
CA THR A 171 -1.35 -2.88 0.05
C THR A 171 -0.45 -4.10 0.28
N ARG A 172 -0.92 -5.11 1.04
CA ARG A 172 -0.18 -6.37 1.25
C ARG A 172 0.08 -7.10 -0.07
N LEU A 173 -0.93 -7.19 -0.94
CA LEU A 173 -0.84 -7.84 -2.26
C LEU A 173 0.05 -7.09 -3.25
N LYS A 174 0.07 -5.75 -3.24
CA LYS A 174 0.93 -4.92 -4.10
C LYS A 174 2.41 -5.28 -3.92
N ARG A 175 2.84 -5.44 -2.66
CA ARG A 175 4.21 -5.84 -2.34
C ARG A 175 4.59 -7.19 -2.94
N ILE A 176 3.72 -8.19 -2.81
CA ILE A 176 3.95 -9.53 -3.34
C ILE A 176 4.15 -9.48 -4.86
N ARG A 177 3.32 -8.69 -5.56
CA ARG A 177 3.39 -8.55 -7.02
C ARG A 177 4.68 -7.87 -7.49
N PHE A 178 5.17 -6.87 -6.76
CA PHE A 178 6.39 -6.15 -7.13
C PHE A 178 7.66 -6.99 -6.90
N VAL A 179 7.76 -7.65 -5.73
CA VAL A 179 8.91 -8.50 -5.38
C VAL A 179 8.90 -9.80 -6.20
N GLY A 180 7.74 -10.46 -6.35
CA GLY A 180 7.62 -11.66 -7.18
C GLY A 180 7.89 -11.40 -8.67
N GLY A 181 7.56 -10.20 -9.17
CA GLY A 181 7.91 -9.76 -10.52
C GLY A 181 9.42 -9.51 -10.69
N HIS A 182 10.12 -9.04 -9.66
CA HIS A 182 11.58 -8.88 -9.66
C HIS A 182 12.31 -10.22 -9.59
N GLU A 183 11.88 -11.15 -8.74
CA GLU A 183 12.49 -12.49 -8.67
C GLU A 183 12.28 -13.29 -9.97
N ALA A 184 11.11 -13.20 -10.59
CA ALA A 184 10.85 -13.83 -11.89
C ALA A 184 11.70 -13.22 -13.04
N ARG A 185 12.09 -11.94 -12.94
CA ARG A 185 13.01 -11.29 -13.89
C ARG A 185 14.47 -11.62 -13.63
N ARG A 186 14.86 -11.85 -12.37
CA ARG A 186 16.23 -12.22 -11.96
C ARG A 186 16.53 -13.71 -12.22
N ASN A 187 15.51 -14.57 -12.11
CA ASN A 187 15.59 -16.02 -12.34
C ASN A 187 14.91 -16.48 -13.64
N GLY A 188 14.55 -15.55 -14.53
CA GLY A 188 14.04 -15.89 -15.86
C GLY A 188 15.11 -16.61 -16.70
N PRO A 189 14.73 -17.52 -17.60
CA PRO A 189 15.70 -18.21 -18.45
C PRO A 189 16.49 -17.18 -19.26
N GLN A 190 17.81 -17.21 -19.14
CA GLN A 190 18.72 -16.43 -19.98
C GLN A 190 18.40 -16.74 -21.46
N PRO A 191 18.28 -15.74 -22.34
CA PRO A 191 18.07 -16.00 -23.76
C PRO A 191 19.23 -16.85 -24.29
N SER A 192 18.90 -18.04 -24.78
CA SER A 192 19.87 -18.99 -25.29
C SER A 192 20.62 -18.38 -26.50
N PRO A 193 21.96 -18.39 -26.53
CA PRO A 193 22.72 -17.85 -27.64
C PRO A 193 22.79 -18.88 -28.77
N SER A 194 21.89 -18.81 -29.75
CA SER A 194 21.91 -19.45 -31.09
C SER A 194 20.46 -19.63 -31.53
N MET A 195 19.98 -19.11 -32.66
CA MET A 195 20.50 -19.42 -34.00
C MET A 195 20.47 -18.17 -34.89
N LYS A 196 21.65 -17.76 -35.37
CA LYS A 196 21.76 -17.22 -36.72
C LYS A 196 21.50 -18.38 -37.68
N LYS A 197 20.45 -18.27 -38.49
CA LYS A 197 20.43 -18.75 -39.87
C LYS A 197 19.69 -17.71 -40.70
#